data_AF-A0A432P3P4-F1
#
_entry.id   AF-A0A432P3P4-F1
#
_cell.length_a   1.000
_cell.length_b   1.000
_cell.length_c   1.000
_cell.angle_alpha   90.00
_cell.angle_beta   90.00
_cell.angle_gamma   90.00
#
_symmetry.space_group_name_H-M   'P 1'
#
loop_
_entity.id
_entity.type
_entity.pdbx_description
1 polymer ?
#
loop_
_entity_poly.entity_id
_entity_poly.type
_entity_poly.pdbx_seq_one_letter_code
_entity_poly.pdbx_strand_id
1 'polypeptide(L)'
;MIGQHHPCFFCALPDCDERDRRCGLKRALNIYHSLVKRKEPIPDKVRLARNIAYNELYGDRHREISAQRYQKLKLTRADAEHTHV
;
A
#
# COMPACT_ATOMS: atom_id res chain seq x y z
N MET A 1 2.67 -17.82 -14.56
CA MET A 1 1.89 -16.56 -14.49
C MET A 1 0.86 -16.71 -13.38
N ILE A 2 1.20 -16.31 -12.15
CA ILE A 2 0.34 -16.47 -10.98
C ILE A 2 0.60 -15.29 -10.04
N GLY A 3 -0.15 -14.20 -10.21
CA GLY A 3 -0.40 -13.21 -9.15
C GLY A 3 -1.45 -13.73 -8.16
N GLN A 4 -1.30 -14.98 -7.71
CA GLN A 4 -2.33 -15.75 -7.03
C GLN A 4 -1.64 -16.46 -5.85
N HIS A 5 -2.02 -16.33 -4.60
CA HIS A 5 -3.35 -16.21 -4.04
C HIS A 5 -3.22 -15.46 -2.70
N HIS A 6 -3.91 -14.34 -2.52
CA HIS A 6 -3.87 -13.56 -1.28
C HIS A 6 -5.22 -13.64 -0.55
N PRO A 7 -5.34 -14.48 0.49
CA PRO A 7 -6.28 -14.29 1.60
C PRO A 7 -5.49 -13.98 2.88
N CYS A 8 -4.93 -12.76 2.92
CA CYS A 8 -3.88 -12.32 3.87
C CYS A 8 -2.59 -13.16 3.82
N PHE A 9 -2.31 -13.71 2.63
CA PHE A 9 -1.34 -14.77 2.29
C PHE A 9 -1.54 -16.11 3.04
N PHE A 10 -2.81 -16.37 3.40
CA PHE A 10 -3.43 -17.57 4.00
C PHE A 10 -3.34 -17.69 5.52
N CYS A 11 -3.89 -16.67 6.16
CA CYS A 11 -4.10 -16.45 7.59
C CYS A 11 -4.66 -17.65 8.41
N ALA A 12 -4.36 -17.70 9.71
CA ALA A 12 -5.09 -18.50 10.73
C ALA A 12 -5.30 -17.70 12.04
N LEU A 13 -5.48 -16.38 11.95
CA LEU A 13 -5.81 -15.55 13.11
C LEU A 13 -7.31 -15.68 13.41
N PRO A 14 -7.71 -16.07 14.64
CA PRO A 14 -9.12 -16.27 14.99
C PRO A 14 -9.97 -15.01 14.76
N ASP A 15 -9.40 -13.83 14.98
CA ASP A 15 -10.10 -12.53 14.83
C ASP A 15 -9.59 -11.68 13.65
N CYS A 16 -8.78 -12.25 12.74
CA CYS A 16 -8.20 -11.52 11.61
C CYS A 16 -7.55 -10.16 12.01
N ASP A 17 -6.80 -10.12 13.10
CA ASP A 17 -6.11 -8.90 13.53
C ASP A 17 -4.93 -8.56 12.59
N GLU A 18 -5.15 -7.58 11.71
CA GLU A 18 -4.17 -7.03 10.79
C GLU A 18 -2.98 -6.32 11.47
N ARG A 19 -3.09 -6.00 12.76
CA ARG A 19 -2.01 -5.44 13.59
C ARG A 19 -1.10 -6.53 14.16
N ASP A 20 -1.54 -7.79 14.12
CA ASP A 20 -0.74 -8.92 14.61
C ASP A 20 0.48 -9.14 13.70
N ARG A 21 1.64 -9.38 14.33
CA ARG A 21 2.91 -9.66 13.63
C ARG A 21 2.86 -10.95 12.80
N ARG A 22 1.91 -11.83 13.08
CA ARG A 22 1.64 -13.08 12.36
C ARG A 22 0.84 -12.85 11.08
N CYS A 23 0.30 -11.64 10.87
CA CYS A 23 -0.35 -11.29 9.62
C CYS A 23 0.62 -11.44 8.43
N GLY A 24 0.23 -12.23 7.42
CA GLY A 24 1.04 -12.49 6.24
C GLY A 24 1.40 -11.21 5.48
N LEU A 25 0.56 -10.18 5.58
CA LEU A 25 0.80 -8.85 5.01
C LEU A 25 1.97 -8.11 5.67
N LYS A 26 2.01 -8.08 7.00
CA LYS A 26 3.13 -7.47 7.75
C LYS A 26 4.42 -8.26 7.52
N ARG A 27 4.33 -9.59 7.43
CA ARG A 27 5.49 -10.43 7.11
C ARG A 27 6.07 -10.09 5.74
N ALA A 28 5.23 -9.92 4.71
CA ALA A 28 5.67 -9.52 3.37
C ALA A 28 6.40 -8.16 3.38
N LEU A 29 5.86 -7.16 4.11
CA LEU A 29 6.51 -5.85 4.27
C LEU A 29 7.87 -5.96 4.98
N ASN A 30 7.96 -6.76 6.04
CA ASN A 30 9.20 -6.93 6.79
C ASN A 30 10.29 -7.63 5.97
N ILE A 31 9.92 -8.63 5.17
CA ILE A 31 10.87 -9.30 4.25
C ILE A 31 11.44 -8.28 3.26
N TYR A 32 10.58 -7.47 2.65
CA TYR A 32 11.01 -6.42 1.73
C TYR A 32 11.96 -5.42 2.44
N HIS A 33 11.59 -4.87 3.60
CA HIS A 33 12.42 -3.90 4.32
C HIS A 33 13.74 -4.49 4.82
N SER A 34 13.75 -5.78 5.19
CA SER A 34 14.99 -6.47 5.57
C SER A 34 15.97 -6.55 4.40
N LEU A 35 15.50 -6.90 3.19
CA LEU A 35 16.33 -6.94 1.98
C LEU A 35 16.85 -5.55 1.61
N VAL A 36 16.00 -4.52 1.70
CA VAL A 36 16.41 -3.12 1.51
C VAL A 36 17.50 -2.72 2.50
N LYS A 37 17.31 -3.01 3.80
CA LYS A 37 18.28 -2.66 4.84
C LYS A 37 19.63 -3.35 4.61
N ARG A 38 19.61 -4.59 4.12
CA ARG A 38 20.82 -5.37 3.78
C ARG A 38 21.41 -5.02 2.42
N LYS A 39 20.77 -4.14 1.63
CA LYS A 39 21.14 -3.79 0.25
C LYS A 39 21.22 -5.01 -0.67
N GLU A 40 20.37 -6.01 -0.42
CA GLU A 40 20.28 -7.22 -1.22
C GLU A 40 19.33 -7.03 -2.42
N PRO A 41 19.55 -7.75 -3.52
CA PRO A 41 18.65 -7.73 -4.66
C PRO A 41 17.26 -8.25 -4.26
N ILE A 42 16.23 -7.48 -4.63
CA ILE A 42 14.84 -7.77 -4.24
C ILE A 42 14.19 -8.62 -5.33
N PRO A 43 13.79 -9.87 -5.04
CA PRO A 43 13.13 -10.72 -6.01
C PRO A 43 11.77 -10.15 -6.44
N ASP A 44 11.39 -10.34 -7.70
CA ASP A 44 10.12 -9.84 -8.24
C ASP A 44 8.90 -10.33 -7.46
N LYS A 45 8.94 -11.58 -6.97
CA LYS A 45 7.90 -12.14 -6.09
C LYS A 45 7.71 -11.34 -4.79
N VAL A 46 8.80 -10.83 -4.21
CA VAL A 46 8.76 -10.03 -2.97
C VAL A 46 8.25 -8.63 -3.27
N ARG A 47 8.65 -8.07 -4.42
CA ARG A 47 8.15 -6.77 -4.88
C ARG A 47 6.63 -6.82 -5.11
N LEU A 48 6.14 -7.87 -5.77
CA LEU A 48 4.71 -8.08 -5.99
C LEU A 48 3.94 -8.25 -4.68
N ALA A 49 4.43 -9.10 -3.77
CA ALA A 49 3.81 -9.32 -2.46
C ALA A 49 3.76 -8.05 -1.60
N ARG A 50 4.85 -7.24 -1.63
CA ARG A 50 4.90 -5.93 -0.97
C ARG A 50 3.85 -4.98 -1.52
N ASN A 51 3.65 -4.94 -2.83
CA ASN A 51 2.67 -4.05 -3.45
C ASN A 51 1.25 -4.42 -3.04
N ILE A 52 0.92 -5.70 -3.02
CA ILE A 52 -0.37 -6.19 -2.50
C ILE A 52 -0.50 -5.78 -1.03
N ALA A 53 0.48 -6.09 -0.18
CA ALA A 53 0.42 -5.77 1.25
C ALA A 53 0.27 -4.28 1.55
N TYR A 54 0.92 -3.43 0.77
CA TYR A 54 0.83 -2.00 0.93
C TYR A 54 -0.56 -1.48 0.54
N ASN A 55 -1.15 -2.02 -0.53
CA ASN A 55 -2.48 -1.64 -0.98
C ASN A 55 -3.58 -2.15 -0.04
N GLU A 56 -3.45 -3.34 0.53
CA GLU A 56 -4.44 -3.86 1.48
C GLU A 56 -4.43 -3.06 2.80
N LEU A 57 -3.25 -2.84 3.39
CA LEU A 57 -3.14 -2.17 4.70
C LEU A 57 -3.33 -0.65 4.64
N TYR A 58 -3.05 -0.03 3.49
CA TYR A 58 -3.02 1.43 3.37
C TYR A 58 -3.82 1.96 2.18
N GLY A 59 -4.46 1.09 1.38
CA GLY A 59 -5.15 1.49 0.15
C GLY A 59 -6.29 2.45 0.40
N ASP A 60 -7.11 2.24 1.43
CA ASP A 60 -8.21 3.15 1.76
C ASP A 60 -7.72 4.53 2.21
N ARG A 61 -6.68 4.55 3.06
CA ARG A 61 -6.01 5.79 3.44
C ARG A 61 -5.39 6.50 2.24
N HIS A 62 -4.84 5.77 1.27
CA HIS A 62 -4.27 6.34 0.04
C HIS A 62 -5.35 6.85 -0.91
N ARG A 63 -6.49 6.15 -1.03
CA ARG A 63 -7.66 6.63 -1.79
C ARG A 63 -8.15 7.96 -1.24
N GLU A 64 -8.24 8.08 0.09
CA GLU A 64 -8.63 9.31 0.77
C GLU A 64 -7.62 10.46 0.55
N ILE A 65 -6.31 10.19 0.73
CA ILE A 65 -5.25 11.19 0.48
C ILE A 65 -5.20 11.62 -1.00
N SER A 66 -5.40 10.68 -1.94
CA SER A 66 -5.44 10.97 -3.37
C SER A 66 -6.67 11.82 -3.74
N ALA A 67 -7.84 11.51 -3.16
CA ALA A 67 -9.05 12.30 -3.33
C ALA A 67 -8.87 13.72 -2.78
N GLN A 68 -8.25 13.87 -1.60
CA GLN A 68 -7.92 15.18 -1.02
C GLN A 68 -6.94 15.97 -1.89
N ARG A 69 -5.91 15.31 -2.45
CA ARG A 69 -4.96 15.97 -3.38
C ARG A 69 -5.65 16.43 -4.66
N TYR A 70 -6.52 15.61 -5.24
CA TYR A 70 -7.29 15.97 -6.42
C TYR A 70 -8.24 17.14 -6.14
N GLN A 71 -8.92 17.15 -4.99
CA GLN A 71 -9.76 18.27 -4.56
C GLN A 71 -8.94 19.56 -4.37
N LYS A 72 -7.77 19.49 -3.74
CA LYS A 72 -6.87 20.66 -3.60
C LYS A 72 -6.35 21.17 -4.95
N LEU A 73 -5.98 20.28 -5.86
CA LEU A 73 -5.58 20.63 -7.22
C LEU A 73 -6.74 21.26 -8.02
N LYS A 74 -7.96 20.78 -7.81
CA LYS A 74 -9.16 21.35 -8.44
C LYS A 74 -9.49 22.73 -7.88
N LEU A 75 -9.38 22.94 -6.57
CA LEU A 75 -9.56 24.26 -5.94
C LEU A 75 -8.52 25.27 -6.44
N THR A 76 -7.24 24.91 -6.40
CA THR A 76 -6.14 25.80 -6.85
C THR A 76 -6.27 26.20 -8.32
N ARG A 77 -6.82 25.32 -9.18
CA ARG A 77 -7.13 25.66 -10.57
C ARG A 77 -8.31 26.64 -10.69
N ALA A 78 -9.37 26.46 -9.90
CA ALA A 78 -10.51 27.38 -9.89
C ALA A 78 -10.13 28.78 -9.38
N ASP A 79 -9.27 28.86 -8.35
CA ASP A 79 -8.77 30.14 -7.82
C ASP A 79 -7.89 30.88 -8.86
N ALA A 80 -7.08 30.14 -9.62
CA ALA A 80 -6.27 30.72 -10.70
C ALA A 80 -7.15 31.26 -11.85
N GLU A 81 -8.23 30.58 -12.21
CA GLU A 81 -9.19 31.04 -13.24
C GLU A 81 -9.96 32.29 -12.79
N HIS A 82 -10.20 32.48 -11.49
CA HIS A 82 -10.91 33.63 -10.92
C HIS A 82 -10.03 34.88 -10.69
N THR A 83 -8.70 34.74 -10.73
CA THR A 83 -7.74 35.85 -10.53
C THR A 83 -7.39 36.59 -11.83
N HIS A 84 -7.85 36.09 -12.99
CA HIS A 84 -7.61 36.68 -14.31
C HIS A 84 -8.79 37.49 -14.87
N VAL A 85 -9.72 37.94 -14.02
CA VAL A 85 -10.84 38.84 -14.36
C VAL A 85 -10.59 40.23 -13.77
#